data_AF-A0A822FJV6-F1
#
_entry.id   AF-A0A822FJV6-F1
#
_cell.length_a   1.000
_cell.length_b   1.000
_cell.length_c   1.000
_cell.angle_alpha   90.00
_cell.angle_beta   90.00
_cell.angle_gamma   90.00
#
_symmetry.space_group_name_H-M   'P 1'
#
loop_
_entity.id
_entity.type
_entity.pdbx_description
1 polymer ?
#
loop_
_entity_poly.entity_id
_entity_poly.type
_entity_poly.pdbx_seq_one_letter_code
_entity_poly.pdbx_strand_id
1 'polypeptide(L)'
;AKQFPHKLVASPWDLSSSSREKIITGFSGTNDTQLLLPVHIRQCDLPELKKTDAIVLNNLLRPENDHYQYLSISTSSDEILKRIVVSKPMIQVILDVGALFVDGTNRQIAVKWLDLSDKIQIDYAVYFESDSIFVCDRQYQHHAFLTSPASERVDRCGFYL
;
A
#
# COMPACT_ATOMS: atom_id res chain seq x y z
N ALA A 1 -45.93 14.45 8.32
CA ALA A 1 -44.78 13.52 8.24
C ALA A 1 -45.30 12.11 7.95
N LYS A 2 -44.74 11.39 6.98
CA LYS A 2 -45.18 10.03 6.61
C LYS A 2 -44.66 9.06 7.69
N GLN A 3 -45.56 8.47 8.47
CA GLN A 3 -45.22 7.44 9.47
C GLN A 3 -45.59 6.08 8.91
N PHE A 4 -44.65 5.13 9.01
CA PHE A 4 -44.88 3.73 8.68
C PHE A 4 -45.14 2.95 9.98
N PRO A 5 -46.07 1.99 9.98
CA PRO A 5 -46.43 1.21 11.17
C PRO A 5 -45.29 0.30 11.67
N HIS A 6 -44.32 0.00 10.80
CA HIS A 6 -43.13 -0.78 11.14
C HIS A 6 -41.88 -0.11 10.58
N LYS A 7 -40.78 -0.14 11.36
CA LYS A 7 -39.44 0.19 10.88
C LYS A 7 -38.74 -1.11 10.51
N LEU A 8 -38.24 -1.20 9.28
CA LEU A 8 -37.24 -2.19 8.94
C LEU A 8 -35.94 -1.78 9.65
N VAL A 9 -35.53 -2.58 10.63
CA VAL A 9 -34.23 -2.46 11.27
C VAL A 9 -33.43 -3.67 10.80
N ALA A 10 -32.35 -3.42 10.09
CA ALA A 10 -31.42 -4.44 9.65
C ALA A 10 -29.99 -3.92 9.85
N SER A 11 -29.13 -4.78 10.35
CA SER A 11 -27.69 -4.60 10.50
C SER A 11 -26.96 -5.55 9.54
N PRO A 12 -25.77 -5.21 9.04
CA PRO A 12 -24.92 -6.16 8.31
C PRO A 12 -24.69 -7.48 9.07
N TRP A 13 -24.72 -7.45 10.41
CA TRP A 13 -24.60 -8.66 11.25
C TRP A 13 -25.79 -9.61 11.15
N ASP A 14 -26.97 -9.11 10.75
CA ASP A 14 -28.15 -9.94 10.52
C ASP A 14 -27.96 -10.87 9.29
N LEU A 15 -26.95 -10.61 8.44
CA LEU A 15 -26.57 -11.49 7.33
C LEU A 15 -25.88 -12.78 7.81
N SER A 16 -25.21 -12.73 8.96
CA SER A 16 -24.51 -13.89 9.54
C SER A 16 -25.32 -14.63 10.62
N SER A 17 -26.61 -14.31 10.79
CA SER A 17 -27.46 -14.97 11.78
C SER A 17 -27.68 -16.45 11.46
N SER A 18 -27.60 -17.30 12.49
CA SER A 18 -27.92 -18.73 12.41
C SER A 18 -29.38 -19.02 12.06
N SER A 19 -30.28 -18.04 12.19
CA SER A 19 -31.71 -18.17 11.91
C SER A 19 -32.10 -18.03 10.43
N ARG A 20 -31.15 -17.77 9.52
CA ARG A 20 -31.43 -17.64 8.09
C ARG A 20 -31.26 -18.95 7.33
N GLU A 21 -32.26 -19.28 6.52
CA GLU A 21 -32.28 -20.46 5.63
C GLU A 21 -31.64 -20.20 4.25
N LYS A 22 -31.37 -18.94 3.84
CA LYS A 22 -30.93 -18.60 2.48
C LYS A 22 -29.67 -17.73 2.44
N ILE A 23 -28.69 -18.26 1.71
CA ILE A 23 -27.44 -17.71 1.17
C ILE A 23 -26.55 -17.00 2.20
N ILE A 24 -25.73 -17.83 2.84
CA ILE A 24 -24.58 -17.48 3.70
C ILE A 24 -23.25 -17.59 2.93
N THR A 25 -23.30 -17.30 1.63
CA THR A 25 -22.11 -17.33 0.78
C THR A 25 -21.47 -15.96 0.79
N GLY A 26 -20.30 -15.86 1.42
CA GLY A 26 -19.46 -14.69 1.31
C GLY A 26 -18.69 -14.75 -0.01
N PHE A 27 -18.72 -13.67 -0.78
CA PHE A 27 -17.67 -13.42 -1.76
C PHE A 27 -16.52 -12.78 -0.98
N SER A 28 -15.57 -13.59 -0.53
CA SER A 28 -14.32 -13.03 -0.04
C SER A 28 -13.48 -12.63 -1.24
N GLY A 29 -12.71 -11.55 -1.09
CA GLY A 29 -11.70 -11.14 -2.06
C GLY A 29 -10.58 -12.18 -2.13
N THR A 30 -9.47 -11.93 -1.45
CA THR A 30 -8.36 -12.90 -1.41
C THR A 30 -8.63 -14.02 -0.40
N ASN A 31 -8.15 -15.22 -0.71
CA ASN A 31 -8.28 -16.43 0.13
C ASN A 31 -7.67 -16.22 1.54
N ASP A 32 -6.74 -15.27 1.68
CA ASP A 32 -6.07 -14.92 2.94
C ASP A 32 -7.04 -14.47 4.05
N THR A 33 -8.22 -13.98 3.68
CA THR A 33 -9.23 -13.47 4.64
C THR A 33 -10.28 -14.49 5.04
N GLN A 34 -10.18 -15.75 4.59
CA GLN A 34 -11.15 -16.80 4.89
C GLN A 34 -11.40 -16.97 6.41
N LEU A 35 -10.34 -16.84 7.22
CA LEU A 35 -10.41 -16.97 8.68
C LEU A 35 -11.14 -15.80 9.37
N LEU A 36 -11.35 -14.69 8.65
CA LEU A 36 -12.07 -13.51 9.14
C LEU A 36 -13.58 -13.60 8.87
N LEU A 37 -14.04 -14.62 8.14
CA LEU A 37 -15.45 -14.81 7.88
C LEU A 37 -16.22 -15.10 9.19
N PRO A 38 -17.39 -14.48 9.40
CA PRO A 38 -18.28 -14.84 10.50
C PRO A 38 -18.55 -16.35 10.52
N VAL A 39 -18.73 -16.93 11.72
CA VAL A 39 -18.87 -18.39 11.95
C VAL A 39 -19.87 -19.09 11.04
N HIS A 40 -20.96 -18.40 10.67
CA HIS A 40 -22.02 -18.96 9.84
C HIS A 40 -21.83 -18.70 8.34
N ILE A 41 -20.83 -17.94 7.92
CA ILE A 41 -20.52 -17.67 6.52
C ILE A 41 -19.49 -18.67 6.03
N ARG A 42 -19.74 -19.26 4.86
CA ARG A 42 -18.80 -20.16 4.19
C ARG A 42 -18.30 -19.52 2.91
N GLN A 43 -17.00 -19.61 2.68
CA GLN A 43 -16.40 -19.25 1.40
C GLN A 43 -16.81 -20.28 0.35
N CYS A 44 -17.11 -19.82 -0.86
CA CYS A 44 -17.42 -20.69 -2.00
C CYS A 44 -16.23 -20.68 -2.96
N ASP A 45 -15.32 -21.64 -2.76
CA ASP A 45 -14.14 -21.78 -3.59
C ASP A 45 -14.50 -22.43 -4.93
N LEU A 46 -14.44 -21.65 -6.00
CA LEU A 46 -14.66 -22.13 -7.35
C LEU A 46 -13.41 -22.88 -7.85
N PRO A 47 -13.52 -24.15 -8.29
CA PRO A 47 -12.39 -24.92 -8.80
C PRO A 47 -11.59 -24.21 -9.90
N GLU A 48 -12.26 -23.44 -10.75
CA GLU A 48 -11.68 -22.67 -11.86
C GLU A 48 -10.76 -21.53 -11.37
N LEU A 49 -10.97 -21.06 -10.14
CA LEU A 49 -10.19 -20.00 -9.50
C LEU A 49 -9.02 -20.53 -8.68
N LYS A 50 -8.91 -21.83 -8.40
CA LYS A 50 -7.77 -22.39 -7.63
C LYS A 50 -6.38 -22.03 -8.20
N LYS A 51 -6.30 -21.77 -9.50
CA LYS A 51 -5.08 -21.32 -10.16
C LYS A 51 -4.60 -19.94 -9.70
N THR A 52 -5.46 -19.09 -9.13
CA THR A 52 -5.08 -17.75 -8.67
C THR A 52 -4.08 -17.79 -7.53
N ASP A 53 -4.20 -18.78 -6.63
CA ASP A 53 -3.24 -18.99 -5.54
C ASP A 53 -1.84 -19.32 -6.11
N ALA A 54 -1.79 -20.14 -7.16
CA ALA A 54 -0.54 -20.45 -7.87
C ALA A 54 0.04 -19.22 -8.58
N ILE A 55 -0.79 -18.26 -9.03
CA ILE A 55 -0.32 -16.99 -9.62
C ILE A 55 0.37 -16.14 -8.57
N VAL A 56 -0.14 -16.08 -7.33
CA VAL A 56 0.52 -15.36 -6.23
C VAL A 56 1.91 -15.95 -5.96
N LEU A 57 1.99 -17.28 -5.83
CA LEU A 57 3.27 -17.97 -5.64
C LEU A 57 4.22 -17.72 -6.82
N ASN A 58 3.73 -17.83 -8.05
CA ASN A 58 4.52 -17.60 -9.25
C ASN A 58 5.06 -16.16 -9.30
N ASN A 59 4.27 -15.17 -8.87
CA ASN A 59 4.71 -13.78 -8.77
C ASN A 59 5.80 -13.63 -7.70
N LEU A 60 5.65 -14.22 -6.51
CA LEU A 60 6.65 -14.14 -5.44
C LEU A 60 7.98 -14.79 -5.82
N LEU A 61 7.94 -15.90 -6.58
CA LEU A 61 9.14 -16.65 -7.01
C LEU A 61 9.81 -16.08 -8.27
N ARG A 62 9.34 -14.95 -8.78
CA ARG A 62 9.97 -14.28 -9.92
C ARG A 62 11.41 -13.85 -9.57
N PRO A 63 12.37 -13.92 -10.51
CA PRO A 63 13.76 -13.51 -10.26
C PRO A 63 13.90 -12.08 -9.74
N GLU A 64 12.99 -11.18 -10.13
CA GLU A 64 12.97 -9.79 -9.66
C GLU A 64 12.69 -9.66 -8.15
N ASN A 65 12.10 -10.69 -7.53
CA ASN A 65 11.77 -10.75 -6.11
C ASN A 65 12.76 -11.61 -5.30
N ASP A 66 13.83 -12.13 -5.91
CA ASP A 66 14.83 -13.01 -5.26
C ASP A 66 15.86 -12.24 -4.41
N HIS A 67 15.52 -11.04 -3.96
CA HIS A 67 16.33 -10.24 -3.04
C HIS A 67 15.46 -9.73 -1.90
N TYR A 68 15.86 -10.07 -0.68
CA TYR A 68 15.28 -9.50 0.53
C TYR A 68 16.39 -8.98 1.43
N GLN A 69 16.09 -7.91 2.16
CA GLN A 69 16.96 -7.41 3.23
C GLN A 69 16.21 -7.44 4.54
N TYR A 70 16.80 -8.10 5.53
CA TYR A 70 16.31 -8.08 6.89
C TYR A 70 16.75 -6.79 7.60
N LEU A 71 15.81 -6.18 8.34
CA LEU A 71 16.06 -5.02 9.19
C LEU A 71 16.00 -5.45 10.66
N SER A 72 16.91 -4.93 11.48
CA SER A 72 16.86 -5.17 12.93
C SER A 72 15.71 -4.39 13.54
N ILE A 73 15.14 -4.89 14.65
CA ILE A 73 14.08 -4.21 15.42
C ILE A 73 14.51 -2.80 15.85
N SER A 74 15.81 -2.59 16.08
CA SER A 74 16.38 -1.32 16.52
C SER A 74 16.81 -0.39 15.38
N THR A 75 16.56 -0.76 14.11
CA THR A 75 17.02 0.03 12.97
C THR A 75 16.20 1.31 12.85
N SER A 76 16.88 2.45 12.79
CA SER A 76 16.21 3.76 12.62
C SER A 76 15.85 4.02 11.16
N SER A 77 14.86 4.88 10.92
CA SER A 77 14.47 5.34 9.57
C SER A 77 15.65 5.88 8.76
N ASP A 78 16.61 6.55 9.42
CA ASP A 78 17.81 7.08 8.79
C ASP A 78 18.72 5.98 8.27
N GLU A 79 18.87 4.91 9.04
CA GLU A 79 19.67 3.75 8.64
C GLU A 79 19.00 3.01 7.48
N ILE A 80 17.67 2.91 7.49
CA ILE A 80 16.90 2.31 6.39
C ILE A 80 17.10 3.13 5.11
N LEU A 81 16.89 4.45 5.16
CA LEU A 81 17.07 5.33 4.00
C LEU A 81 18.50 5.28 3.46
N LYS A 82 19.52 5.30 4.34
CA LYS A 82 20.92 5.17 3.93
C LYS A 82 21.19 3.86 3.19
N ARG A 83 20.60 2.74 3.64
CA ARG A 83 20.69 1.45 2.94
C ARG A 83 20.00 1.47 1.58
N ILE A 84 18.83 2.10 1.49
CA ILE A 84 18.08 2.25 0.24
C ILE A 84 18.89 3.03 -0.79
N VAL A 85 19.46 4.17 -0.40
CA VAL A 85 20.22 5.05 -1.30
C VAL A 85 21.47 4.37 -1.88
N VAL A 86 22.12 3.49 -1.14
CA VAL A 86 23.31 2.76 -1.62
C VAL A 86 22.98 1.44 -2.33
N SER A 87 21.70 1.07 -2.39
CA SER A 87 21.25 -0.17 -3.00
C SER A 87 21.54 -0.23 -4.51
N LYS A 88 21.71 -1.45 -5.02
CA LYS A 88 21.85 -1.73 -6.45
C LYS A 88 20.88 -2.85 -6.85
N PRO A 89 20.03 -2.64 -7.87
CA PRO A 89 19.87 -1.40 -8.66
C PRO A 89 19.33 -0.23 -7.82
N MET A 90 19.49 1.00 -8.32
CA MET A 90 18.99 2.20 -7.65
C MET A 90 17.49 2.07 -7.41
N ILE A 91 17.07 2.25 -6.16
CA ILE A 91 15.65 2.25 -5.80
C ILE A 91 15.09 3.65 -6.07
N GLN A 92 14.02 3.73 -6.85
CA GLN A 92 13.31 4.98 -7.16
C GLN A 92 11.88 5.01 -6.63
N VAL A 93 11.40 3.89 -6.08
CA VAL A 93 10.05 3.79 -5.52
C VAL A 93 10.13 3.06 -4.20
N ILE A 94 9.58 3.67 -3.16
CA ILE A 94 9.33 3.08 -1.86
C ILE A 94 7.81 3.00 -1.71
N LEU A 95 7.29 1.80 -1.46
CA LEU A 95 5.89 1.58 -1.11
C LEU A 95 5.82 1.29 0.38
N ASP A 96 5.23 2.19 1.16
CA ASP A 96 5.07 2.03 2.61
C ASP A 96 3.63 2.33 3.05
N VAL A 97 2.93 1.27 3.48
CA VAL A 97 1.57 1.37 4.04
C VAL A 97 1.54 1.80 5.51
N GLY A 98 2.60 2.46 5.98
CA GLY A 98 2.74 2.97 7.36
C GLY A 98 3.36 1.98 8.33
N ALA A 99 4.17 1.03 7.84
CA ALA A 99 4.82 0.01 8.65
C ALA A 99 6.35 0.18 8.72
N LEU A 100 6.97 0.71 7.68
CA LEU A 100 8.42 0.82 7.59
C LEU A 100 8.95 2.10 8.25
N PHE A 101 8.34 3.25 7.97
CA PHE A 101 8.75 4.56 8.47
C PHE A 101 7.70 5.14 9.42
N VAL A 102 7.62 4.56 10.62
CA VAL A 102 6.58 4.89 11.62
C VAL A 102 6.80 6.26 12.29
N ASP A 103 8.01 6.80 12.25
CA ASP A 103 8.44 8.00 12.97
C ASP A 103 8.38 9.30 12.13
N GLY A 104 7.74 9.28 10.96
CA GLY A 104 7.65 10.45 10.09
C GLY A 104 6.41 10.48 9.20
N THR A 105 6.04 11.69 8.79
CA THR A 105 5.08 11.91 7.70
C THR A 105 5.71 11.58 6.35
N ASN A 106 4.88 11.24 5.36
CA ASN A 106 5.33 10.98 3.99
C ASN A 106 6.26 12.08 3.44
N ARG A 107 5.91 13.34 3.70
CA ARG A 107 6.72 14.51 3.34
C ARG A 107 8.10 14.45 3.99
N GLN A 108 8.17 14.22 5.30
CA GLN A 108 9.44 14.20 6.04
C GLN A 108 10.35 13.07 5.53
N ILE A 109 9.80 11.88 5.28
CA ILE A 109 10.57 10.74 4.77
C ILE A 109 11.05 11.02 3.33
N ALA A 110 10.18 11.54 2.46
CA ALA A 110 10.51 11.84 1.08
C ALA A 110 11.60 12.93 0.96
N VAL A 111 11.49 14.02 1.74
CA VAL A 111 12.51 15.09 1.79
C VAL A 111 13.84 14.55 2.33
N LYS A 112 13.81 13.75 3.40
CA LYS A 112 15.02 13.17 3.96
C LYS A 112 15.71 12.20 3.00
N TRP A 113 14.91 11.42 2.28
CA TRP A 113 15.42 10.55 1.22
C TRP A 113 16.02 11.34 0.06
N LEU A 114 15.40 12.45 -0.34
CA LEU A 114 15.96 13.38 -1.32
C LEU A 114 17.34 13.86 -0.88
N ASP A 115 17.44 14.38 0.35
CA ASP A 115 18.69 14.92 0.92
C ASP A 115 19.83 13.89 0.91
N LEU A 116 19.52 12.63 1.19
CA LEU A 116 20.50 11.54 1.17
C LEU A 116 20.85 11.06 -0.25
N SER A 117 19.95 11.25 -1.23
CA SER A 117 20.12 10.78 -2.60
C SER A 117 21.11 11.61 -3.40
N ASP A 118 21.81 10.96 -4.34
CA ASP A 118 22.73 11.61 -5.27
C ASP A 118 22.01 12.65 -6.16
N LYS A 119 22.53 13.89 -6.16
CA LYS A 119 22.02 15.00 -6.98
C LYS A 119 22.20 14.76 -8.48
N ILE A 120 23.14 13.90 -8.87
CA ILE A 120 23.33 13.51 -10.27
C ILE A 120 22.28 12.50 -10.71
N GLN A 121 21.49 11.90 -9.81
CA GLN A 121 20.50 10.89 -10.16
C GLN A 121 19.07 11.37 -9.86
N ILE A 122 18.85 11.95 -8.68
CA ILE A 122 17.52 12.35 -8.21
C ILE A 122 17.47 13.86 -7.96
N ASP A 123 16.56 14.55 -8.64
CA ASP A 123 16.28 15.98 -8.45
C ASP A 123 15.07 16.24 -7.56
N TYR A 124 14.13 15.29 -7.53
CA TYR A 124 12.81 15.49 -6.95
C TYR A 124 12.40 14.32 -6.04
N ALA A 125 11.70 14.62 -4.95
CA ALA A 125 11.01 13.61 -4.15
C ALA A 125 9.50 13.81 -4.24
N VAL A 126 8.82 12.77 -4.69
CA VAL A 126 7.37 12.74 -4.88
C VAL A 126 6.75 11.95 -3.74
N TYR A 127 5.68 12.48 -3.15
CA TYR A 127 5.01 11.86 -2.02
C TYR A 127 3.52 12.18 -2.00
N PHE A 128 2.75 11.33 -1.33
CA PHE A 128 1.35 11.62 -1.01
C PHE A 128 1.23 12.44 0.26
N GLU A 129 0.33 13.40 0.24
CA GLU A 129 -0.19 14.05 1.43
C GLU A 129 -1.72 14.09 1.34
N SER A 130 -2.37 13.37 2.25
CA SER A 130 -3.79 13.01 2.11
C SER A 130 -4.03 12.31 0.75
N ASP A 131 -4.96 12.80 -0.06
CA ASP A 131 -5.32 12.18 -1.35
C ASP A 131 -4.63 12.86 -2.56
N SER A 132 -3.59 13.67 -2.32
CA SER A 132 -2.93 14.46 -3.36
C SER A 132 -1.44 14.20 -3.44
N ILE A 133 -0.90 14.23 -4.67
CA ILE A 133 0.51 14.00 -4.94
C ILE A 133 1.25 15.33 -5.00
N PHE A 134 2.27 15.44 -4.15
CA PHE A 134 3.17 16.57 -4.10
C PHE A 134 4.58 16.17 -4.49
N VAL A 135 5.36 17.17 -4.86
CA VAL A 135 6.78 17.04 -5.13
C VAL A 135 7.57 18.06 -4.32
N CYS A 136 8.74 17.65 -3.81
CA CYS A 136 9.77 18.52 -3.27
C CYS A 136 10.96 18.56 -4.23
N ASP A 137 11.47 19.74 -4.53
CA ASP A 137 12.75 19.92 -5.24
C ASP A 137 13.94 20.09 -4.27
N ARG A 138 15.14 20.26 -4.83
CA ARG A 138 16.39 20.49 -4.06
C ARG A 138 16.46 21.87 -3.39
N GLN A 139 15.53 22.77 -3.69
CA GLN A 139 15.37 24.08 -3.07
C GLN A 139 14.29 24.07 -1.97
N TYR A 140 13.83 22.87 -1.58
CA TYR A 140 12.79 22.65 -0.58
C TYR A 140 11.46 23.33 -0.94
N GLN A 141 11.22 23.55 -2.24
CA GLN A 141 9.93 24.04 -2.72
C GLN A 141 8.98 22.88 -2.94
N HIS A 142 7.73 23.09 -2.56
CA HIS A 142 6.68 22.08 -2.65
C HIS A 142 5.62 22.50 -3.67
N HIS A 143 5.34 21.61 -4.61
CA HIS A 143 4.40 21.85 -5.69
C HIS A 143 3.50 20.64 -5.93
N ALA A 144 2.35 20.86 -6.56
CA ALA A 144 1.57 19.76 -7.11
C ALA A 144 2.40 19.06 -8.20
N PHE A 145 2.48 17.73 -8.15
CA PHE A 145 3.35 16.97 -9.05
C PHE A 145 3.00 17.19 -10.52
N LEU A 146 1.71 17.14 -10.87
CA LEU A 146 1.21 17.24 -12.25
C LEU A 146 1.54 18.57 -12.95
N THR A 147 1.74 19.65 -12.19
CA THR A 147 2.06 20.98 -12.75
C THR A 147 3.52 21.34 -12.59
N SER A 148 4.34 20.42 -12.09
CA SER A 148 5.76 20.63 -11.85
C SER A 148 6.62 20.06 -12.98
N PRO A 149 7.86 20.55 -13.17
CA PRO A 149 8.81 19.94 -14.12
C PRO A 149 9.12 18.47 -13.82
N ALA A 150 8.91 18.00 -12.59
CA ALA A 150 9.14 16.61 -12.20
C ALA A 150 8.23 15.63 -12.95
N SER A 151 7.03 16.05 -13.36
CA SER A 151 6.10 15.20 -14.14
C SER A 151 6.64 14.81 -15.52
N GLU A 152 7.52 15.64 -16.09
CA GLU A 152 8.20 15.38 -17.38
C GLU A 152 9.57 14.70 -17.20
N ARG A 153 10.07 14.64 -15.97
CA ARG A 153 11.41 14.10 -15.61
C ARG A 153 11.30 13.02 -14.53
N VAL A 154 10.40 12.06 -14.75
CA VAL A 154 10.11 10.98 -13.78
C VAL A 154 11.32 10.09 -13.50
N ASP A 155 12.26 10.00 -14.44
CA ASP A 155 13.55 9.32 -14.28
C ASP A 155 14.44 9.98 -13.20
N ARG A 156 14.19 11.25 -12.90
CA ARG A 156 14.88 12.06 -11.87
C ARG A 156 14.15 12.10 -10.53
N CYS A 157 13.07 11.33 -10.38
CA CYS A 157 12.22 11.36 -9.20
C CYS A 157 12.45 10.13 -8.31
N GLY A 158 12.44 10.35 -7.00
CA GLY A 158 12.20 9.31 -5.99
C GLY A 158 10.75 9.39 -5.52
N PHE A 159 10.00 8.29 -5.60
CA PHE A 159 8.60 8.20 -5.20
C PHE A 159 8.46 7.49 -3.86
N TYR A 160 7.89 8.17 -2.88
CA TYR A 160 7.51 7.59 -1.59
C TYR A 160 5.97 7.52 -1.53
N LEU A 161 5.42 6.31 -1.61
CA LEU A 161 3.97 6.08 -1.79
C LEU A 161 3.39 5.27 -0.63
#